data_AF-A0A8H7M1U4-F1
#
_entry.id   AF-A0A8H7M1U4-F1
#
_cell.length_a   1.000
_cell.length_b   1.000
_cell.length_c   1.000
_cell.angle_alpha   90.00
_cell.angle_beta   90.00
_cell.angle_gamma   90.00
#
_symmetry.space_group_name_H-M   'P 1'
#
loop_
_entity.id
_entity.type
_entity.pdbx_description
1 polymer ?
#
loop_
_entity_poly.entity_id
_entity_poly.type
_entity_poly.pdbx_seq_one_letter_code
_entity_poly.pdbx_strand_id
1 'polypeptide(L)'
;MNLKDGQPKKWGQIYLEKLLNGDDKPTLESWNTFEAAFLRNRSNPAAAQIAEQRLCKLKQLKSASDYATEFRIIASKLEWSDPALIASFRQGLKAEVRSKLIEYTLHKNITALDKFISTACLIDDTLFEARKKLRKDSNRSTSSP
;
A
#
# COMPACT_ATOMS: atom_id res chain seq x y z
N MET A 1 -19.60 8.50 -2.33
CA MET A 1 -20.22 7.32 -1.67
C MET A 1 -21.68 7.63 -1.43
N ASN A 2 -22.61 6.75 -1.80
CA ASN A 2 -24.05 6.96 -1.59
C ASN A 2 -24.60 5.84 -0.69
N LEU A 3 -25.23 6.20 0.43
CA LEU A 3 -25.79 5.27 1.42
C LEU A 3 -27.09 4.59 0.93
N LYS A 4 -27.54 4.95 -0.27
CA LYS A 4 -28.89 4.64 -0.78
C LYS A 4 -29.02 3.25 -1.40
N ASP A 5 -27.93 2.54 -1.67
CA ASP A 5 -27.96 1.25 -2.38
C ASP A 5 -26.95 0.21 -1.85
N GLY A 6 -27.29 -1.08 -1.98
CA GLY A 6 -26.42 -2.22 -1.69
C GLY A 6 -26.34 -2.68 -0.23
N GLN A 7 -25.25 -3.37 0.12
CA GLN A 7 -24.96 -3.89 1.48
C GLN A 7 -25.07 -2.83 2.61
N PRO A 8 -24.65 -1.56 2.41
CA PRO A 8 -24.79 -0.52 3.44
C PRO A 8 -26.25 -0.22 3.83
N LYS A 9 -27.19 -0.27 2.88
CA LYS A 9 -28.63 -0.04 3.13
C LYS A 9 -29.25 -1.17 3.94
N LYS A 10 -28.95 -2.43 3.57
CA LYS A 10 -29.43 -3.61 4.32
C LYS A 10 -28.91 -3.62 5.74
N TRP A 11 -27.63 -3.28 5.93
CA TRP A 11 -27.07 -3.15 7.27
C TRP A 11 -27.73 -2.04 8.08
N GLY A 12 -27.91 -0.85 7.47
CA GLY A 12 -28.63 0.25 8.10
C GLY A 12 -30.05 -0.13 8.53
N GLN A 13 -30.79 -0.88 7.72
CA GLN A 13 -32.13 -1.37 8.04
C GLN A 13 -32.13 -2.37 9.22
N ILE A 14 -31.26 -3.37 9.21
CA ILE A 14 -31.13 -4.34 10.32
C ILE A 14 -30.78 -3.61 11.63
N TYR A 15 -29.97 -2.56 11.55
CA TYR A 15 -29.58 -1.77 12.69
C TYR A 15 -30.74 -0.91 13.24
N LEU A 16 -31.50 -0.26 12.34
CA LEU A 16 -32.69 0.51 12.70
C LEU A 16 -33.80 -0.35 13.31
N GLU A 17 -33.99 -1.58 12.80
CA GLU A 17 -34.95 -2.53 13.36
C GLU A 17 -34.56 -2.97 14.77
N LYS A 18 -33.26 -3.19 15.03
CA LYS A 18 -32.76 -3.54 16.38
C LYS A 18 -32.94 -2.39 17.38
N LEU A 19 -32.78 -1.14 16.93
CA LEU A 19 -33.02 0.06 17.75
C LEU A 19 -34.49 0.24 18.09
N LEU A 20 -35.38 0.03 17.13
CA LEU A 20 -36.83 0.12 17.33
C LEU A 20 -37.37 -0.97 18.26
N ASN A 21 -36.66 -2.10 18.38
CA ASN A 21 -37.02 -3.23 19.23
C ASN A 21 -36.47 -3.12 20.68
N GLY A 22 -35.80 -2.02 21.04
CA GLY A 22 -35.38 -1.75 22.42
C GLY A 22 -34.11 -2.46 22.89
N ASP A 23 -33.31 -3.01 21.97
CA ASP A 23 -31.96 -3.50 22.29
C ASP A 23 -31.03 -2.29 22.50
N ASP A 24 -30.89 -1.88 23.76
CA ASP A 24 -30.01 -0.79 24.17
C ASP A 24 -28.56 -1.12 23.81
N LYS A 25 -27.99 -0.40 22.83
CA LYS A 25 -26.56 -0.48 22.50
C LYS A 25 -25.95 0.92 22.44
N PRO A 26 -24.80 1.15 23.10
CA PRO A 26 -24.11 2.44 23.19
C PRO A 26 -23.51 2.92 21.85
N THR A 27 -23.76 2.20 20.76
CA THR A 27 -23.20 2.46 19.43
C THR A 27 -23.78 3.68 18.72
N LEU A 28 -24.80 4.32 19.29
CA LEU A 28 -25.36 5.60 18.84
C LEU A 28 -25.10 6.76 19.79
N GLU A 29 -24.41 6.56 20.91
CA GLU A 29 -24.10 7.66 21.85
C GLU A 29 -23.17 8.71 21.23
N SER A 30 -22.44 8.34 20.17
CA SER A 30 -21.63 9.29 19.40
C SER A 30 -21.53 8.89 17.94
N TRP A 31 -21.33 9.90 17.08
CA TRP A 31 -21.00 9.72 15.68
C TRP A 31 -19.78 8.80 15.49
N ASN A 32 -18.78 8.87 16.38
CA ASN A 32 -17.57 8.03 16.32
C ASN A 32 -17.90 6.55 16.51
N THR A 33 -18.80 6.21 17.43
CA THR A 33 -19.17 4.81 17.70
C THR A 33 -19.97 4.22 16.53
N PHE A 34 -20.82 5.04 15.92
CA PHE A 34 -21.56 4.69 14.71
C PHE A 34 -20.62 4.48 13.51
N GLU A 35 -19.71 5.43 13.27
CA GLU A 35 -18.73 5.36 12.19
C GLU A 35 -17.83 4.13 12.34
N ALA A 36 -17.36 3.83 13.55
CA ALA A 36 -16.57 2.63 13.83
C ALA A 36 -17.35 1.33 13.57
N ALA A 37 -18.62 1.25 13.95
CA ALA A 37 -19.46 0.08 13.67
C ALA A 37 -19.76 -0.08 12.18
N PHE A 38 -19.99 1.04 11.48
CA PHE A 38 -20.22 1.08 10.05
C PHE A 38 -18.99 0.65 9.26
N LEU A 39 -17.81 1.19 9.57
CA LEU A 39 -16.55 0.80 8.94
C LEU A 39 -16.23 -0.68 9.20
N ARG A 40 -16.40 -1.15 10.45
CA ARG A 40 -16.21 -2.57 10.81
C ARG A 40 -17.10 -3.51 10.01
N ASN A 41 -18.36 -3.13 9.78
CA ASN A 41 -19.27 -3.92 8.97
C ASN A 41 -18.93 -3.89 7.46
N ARG A 42 -18.27 -2.82 6.99
CA ARG A 42 -17.81 -2.72 5.59
C ARG A 42 -16.50 -3.45 5.35
N SER A 43 -15.72 -3.72 6.39
CA SER A 43 -14.50 -4.52 6.28
C SER A 43 -14.86 -5.94 5.84
N ASN A 44 -14.46 -6.29 4.61
CA ASN A 44 -14.56 -7.65 4.09
C ASN A 44 -13.30 -8.42 4.49
N PRO A 45 -13.32 -9.27 5.54
CA PRO A 45 -12.12 -9.95 6.04
C PRO A 45 -11.48 -10.86 4.98
N ALA A 46 -12.28 -11.44 4.08
CA ALA A 46 -11.75 -12.23 2.97
C ALA A 46 -10.98 -11.35 1.97
N ALA A 47 -11.44 -10.12 1.70
CA ALA A 47 -10.74 -9.19 0.82
C ALA A 47 -9.40 -8.72 1.42
N ALA A 48 -9.38 -8.44 2.73
CA ALA A 48 -8.14 -8.10 3.44
C ALA A 48 -7.14 -9.26 3.37
N GLN A 49 -7.57 -10.48 3.71
CA GLN A 49 -6.71 -11.67 3.66
C GLN A 49 -6.13 -11.92 2.25
N ILE A 50 -6.95 -11.76 1.21
CA ILE A 50 -6.49 -11.85 -0.19
C ILE A 50 -5.46 -10.75 -0.49
N ALA A 51 -5.67 -9.52 -0.02
CA ALA A 51 -4.74 -8.42 -0.22
C ALA A 51 -3.39 -8.66 0.50
N GLU A 52 -3.41 -9.18 1.72
CA GLU A 52 -2.19 -9.56 2.45
C GLU A 52 -1.39 -10.63 1.68
N GLN A 53 -2.06 -11.69 1.23
CA GLN A 53 -1.42 -12.74 0.43
C GLN A 53 -0.83 -12.20 -0.88
N ARG A 54 -1.52 -11.24 -1.52
CA ARG A 54 -1.03 -10.58 -2.74
C ARG A 54 0.19 -9.70 -2.44
N LEU A 55 0.20 -8.95 -1.34
CA LEU A 55 1.38 -8.16 -0.93
C LEU A 55 2.59 -9.05 -0.69
N CYS A 56 2.43 -10.16 0.04
CA CYS A 56 3.54 -11.09 0.33
C CYS A 56 4.19 -11.65 -0.95
N LYS A 57 3.40 -11.84 -2.01
CA LYS A 57 3.85 -12.34 -3.31
C LYS A 57 4.31 -11.25 -4.27
N LEU A 58 4.00 -9.98 -4.00
CA LEU A 58 4.31 -8.86 -4.89
C LEU A 58 5.83 -8.61 -4.91
N LYS A 59 6.42 -8.67 -6.11
CA LYS A 59 7.84 -8.37 -6.34
C LYS A 59 8.00 -7.30 -7.41
N GLN A 60 9.04 -6.49 -7.30
CA GLN A 60 9.43 -5.51 -8.31
C GLN A 60 10.04 -6.25 -9.51
N LEU A 61 9.22 -6.51 -10.54
CA LEU A 61 9.69 -7.14 -11.79
C LEU A 61 10.16 -6.09 -12.80
N LYS A 62 9.43 -4.98 -12.90
CA LYS A 62 9.70 -3.86 -13.83
C LYS A 62 10.35 -2.69 -13.09
N SER A 63 9.91 -1.46 -13.35
CA SER A 63 10.35 -0.28 -12.59
C SER A 63 9.81 -0.31 -11.16
N ALA A 64 10.46 0.41 -10.26
CA ALA A 64 9.96 0.64 -8.91
C ALA A 64 8.63 1.43 -8.93
N SER A 65 8.40 2.27 -9.94
CA SER A 65 7.15 3.03 -10.12
C SER A 65 5.96 2.11 -10.46
N ASP A 66 6.15 1.16 -11.38
CA ASP A 66 5.14 0.14 -11.70
C ASP A 66 4.82 -0.70 -10.45
N TYR A 67 5.88 -1.15 -9.75
CA TYR A 67 5.74 -1.88 -8.50
C TYR A 67 4.98 -1.09 -7.43
N ALA A 68 5.29 0.20 -7.28
CA ALA A 68 4.63 1.08 -6.32
C ALA A 68 3.15 1.28 -6.62
N THR A 69 2.78 1.37 -7.89
CA THR A 69 1.38 1.50 -8.30
C THR A 69 0.59 0.26 -7.90
N GLU A 70 1.09 -0.94 -8.23
CA GLU A 70 0.46 -2.20 -7.83
C GLU A 70 0.41 -2.37 -6.31
N PHE A 71 1.49 -2.02 -5.62
CA PHE A 71 1.55 -2.06 -4.16
C PHE A 71 0.46 -1.18 -3.53
N ARG A 72 0.32 0.08 -3.97
CA ARG A 72 -0.70 1.01 -3.45
C ARG A 72 -2.11 0.51 -3.70
N ILE A 73 -2.39 -0.08 -4.86
CA ILE A 73 -3.70 -0.66 -5.16
C ILE A 73 -4.04 -1.77 -4.16
N ILE A 74 -3.10 -2.66 -3.85
CA ILE A 74 -3.32 -3.75 -2.91
C ILE A 74 -3.40 -3.21 -1.47
N ALA A 75 -2.47 -2.34 -1.09
CA ALA A 75 -2.39 -1.74 0.25
C ALA A 75 -3.63 -0.91 0.60
N SER A 76 -4.31 -0.30 -0.37
CA SER A 76 -5.57 0.45 -0.15
C SER A 76 -6.71 -0.41 0.43
N LYS A 77 -6.59 -1.74 0.39
CA LYS A 77 -7.55 -2.69 0.95
C LYS A 77 -7.19 -3.13 2.38
N LEU A 78 -6.09 -2.62 2.92
CA LEU A 78 -5.55 -2.98 4.22
C LEU A 78 -5.54 -1.76 5.13
N GLU A 79 -5.84 -1.96 6.40
CA GLU A 79 -5.72 -0.92 7.44
C GLU A 79 -4.34 -0.98 8.13
N TRP A 80 -3.31 -1.35 7.37
CA TRP A 80 -1.95 -1.47 7.90
C TRP A 80 -1.32 -0.09 8.12
N SER A 81 -0.53 0.02 9.18
CA SER A 81 0.23 1.24 9.47
C SER A 81 1.38 1.44 8.49
N ASP A 82 1.82 2.69 8.32
CA ASP A 82 2.97 3.02 7.47
C ASP A 82 4.23 2.17 7.78
N PRO A 83 4.63 1.93 9.04
CA PRO A 83 5.76 1.04 9.33
C PRO A 83 5.59 -0.39 8.80
N ALA A 84 4.37 -0.95 8.90
CA ALA A 84 4.07 -2.29 8.38
C ALA A 84 4.11 -2.30 6.84
N LEU A 85 3.53 -1.28 6.21
CA LEU A 85 3.55 -1.12 4.75
C LEU A 85 4.98 -0.91 4.23
N ILE A 86 5.81 -0.11 4.91
CA ILE A 86 7.23 0.10 4.59
C ILE A 86 7.99 -1.23 4.66
N ALA A 87 7.79 -2.00 5.74
CA ALA A 87 8.45 -3.29 5.89
C ALA A 87 8.07 -4.26 4.76
N SER A 88 6.79 -4.31 4.40
CA SER A 88 6.27 -5.13 3.30
C SER A 88 6.81 -4.68 1.93
N PHE A 89 6.72 -3.37 1.64
CA PHE A 89 7.22 -2.77 0.40
C PHE A 89 8.70 -3.09 0.17
N ARG A 90 9.50 -2.92 1.23
CA ARG A 90 10.95 -3.20 1.18
C ARG A 90 11.26 -4.64 0.77
N GLN A 91 10.46 -5.62 1.18
CA GLN A 91 10.67 -7.04 0.85
C GLN A 91 10.36 -7.37 -0.62
N GLY A 92 9.55 -6.56 -1.29
CA GLY A 92 9.20 -6.76 -2.70
C GLY A 92 10.21 -6.13 -3.68
N LEU A 93 11.01 -5.15 -3.23
CA LEU A 93 12.00 -4.47 -4.07
C LEU A 93 13.09 -5.40 -4.62
N LYS A 94 13.65 -5.06 -5.79
CA LYS A 94 14.86 -5.69 -6.33
C LYS A 94 16.01 -5.53 -5.34
N ALA A 95 16.90 -6.53 -5.29
CA ALA A 95 17.99 -6.58 -4.31
C ALA A 95 18.87 -5.31 -4.35
N GLU A 96 19.23 -4.86 -5.54
CA GLU A 96 20.01 -3.63 -5.77
C GLU A 96 19.33 -2.35 -5.26
N VAL A 97 18.04 -2.17 -5.57
CA VAL A 97 17.25 -1.02 -5.10
C VAL A 97 17.11 -1.08 -3.59
N ARG A 98 16.80 -2.26 -3.04
CA ARG A 98 16.64 -2.49 -1.60
C ARG A 98 17.93 -2.16 -0.84
N SER A 99 19.08 -2.64 -1.31
CA SER A 99 20.38 -2.37 -0.67
C SER A 99 20.69 -0.89 -0.64
N LYS A 100 20.54 -0.18 -1.77
CA LYS A 100 20.76 1.28 -1.84
C LYS A 100 19.75 2.06 -0.99
N LEU A 101 18.51 1.61 -0.92
CA LEU A 101 17.49 2.23 -0.08
C LEU A 101 17.78 2.05 1.40
N ILE A 102 18.27 0.88 1.82
CA ILE A 102 18.73 0.63 3.20
C ILE A 102 19.89 1.55 3.54
N GLU A 103 20.90 1.64 2.66
CA GLU A 103 22.04 2.56 2.82
C GLU A 103 21.57 4.02 2.99
N TYR A 104 20.63 4.47 2.14
CA TYR A 104 20.08 5.83 2.22
C TYR A 104 19.26 6.09 3.49
N THR A 105 18.53 5.08 3.97
CA THR A 105 17.64 5.20 5.14
C THR A 105 18.34 4.92 6.47
N LEU A 106 19.56 4.38 6.46
CA LEU A 106 20.34 4.12 7.67
C LEU A 106 20.52 5.38 8.55
N HIS A 107 20.66 6.54 7.92
CA HIS A 107 20.83 7.83 8.58
C HIS A 107 19.59 8.73 8.51
N LYS A 108 18.46 8.22 8.01
CA LYS A 108 17.23 8.99 7.78
C LYS A 108 16.03 8.23 8.32
N ASN A 109 15.38 8.79 9.33
CA ASN A 109 14.12 8.25 9.80
C ASN A 109 12.99 8.60 8.81
N ILE A 110 12.71 7.69 7.88
CA ILE A 110 11.59 7.79 6.94
C ILE A 110 10.44 6.95 7.50
N THR A 111 9.49 7.62 8.15
CA THR A 111 8.30 7.00 8.73
C THR A 111 7.10 7.03 7.79
N ALA A 112 7.04 8.00 6.87
CA ALA A 112 5.95 8.15 5.92
C ALA A 112 6.13 7.23 4.71
N LEU A 113 5.11 6.41 4.41
CA LEU A 113 5.13 5.45 3.32
C LEU A 113 5.40 6.13 1.97
N ASP A 114 4.74 7.26 1.68
CA ASP A 114 4.90 7.94 0.40
C ASP A 114 6.32 8.42 0.16
N LYS A 115 6.97 8.96 1.20
CA LYS A 115 8.38 9.38 1.11
C LYS A 115 9.30 8.18 0.89
N PHE A 116 9.01 7.05 1.51
CA PHE A 116 9.77 5.81 1.33
C PHE A 116 9.64 5.30 -0.11
N ILE A 117 8.41 5.26 -0.65
CA ILE A 117 8.13 4.83 -2.03
C ILE A 117 8.81 5.76 -3.04
N SER A 118 8.67 7.08 -2.90
CA SER A 118 9.31 8.05 -3.80
C SER A 118 10.83 7.93 -3.80
N THR A 119 11.43 7.67 -2.64
CA THR A 119 12.88 7.45 -2.52
C THR A 119 13.29 6.16 -3.25
N ALA A 120 12.52 5.08 -3.11
CA ALA A 120 12.79 3.82 -3.81
C ALA A 120 12.72 4.00 -5.34
N CYS A 121 11.75 4.76 -5.84
CA CYS A 121 11.62 5.07 -7.26
C CYS A 121 12.83 5.87 -7.78
N LEU A 122 13.23 6.92 -7.06
CA LEU A 122 14.40 7.72 -7.42
C LEU A 122 15.69 6.90 -7.48
N ILE A 123 15.87 5.96 -6.55
CA ILE A 123 17.02 5.05 -6.54
C ILE A 123 17.00 4.13 -7.75
N ASP A 124 15.85 3.52 -8.07
CA ASP A 124 15.71 2.63 -9.24
C ASP A 124 16.00 3.38 -10.55
N ASP A 125 15.47 4.58 -10.72
CA ASP A 125 15.71 5.44 -11.89
C ASP A 125 17.18 5.81 -12.02
N THR A 126 17.83 6.17 -10.90
CA THR A 126 19.26 6.51 -10.87
C THR A 126 20.12 5.31 -11.27
N LEU A 127 19.81 4.12 -10.74
CA LEU A 127 20.49 2.88 -11.09
C LEU A 127 20.31 2.51 -12.57
N PHE A 128 19.10 2.71 -13.10
CA PHE A 128 18.81 2.49 -14.52
C PHE A 128 19.65 3.41 -15.42
N GLU A 129 19.69 4.71 -15.12
CA GLU A 129 20.47 5.68 -15.89
C GLU A 129 21.98 5.41 -15.81
N ALA A 130 22.49 4.99 -14.65
CA ALA A 130 23.89 4.59 -14.51
C ALA A 130 24.25 3.41 -15.44
N ARG A 131 23.39 2.39 -15.52
CA ARG A 131 23.60 1.25 -16.43
C ARG A 131 23.55 1.66 -17.89
N LYS A 132 22.65 2.57 -18.25
CA LYS A 132 22.50 3.08 -19.61
C LYS A 132 23.76 3.83 -20.06
N LYS A 133 24.35 4.64 -19.17
CA LYS A 133 25.63 5.35 -19.44
C LYS A 133 26.78 4.37 -19.64
N LEU A 134 26.94 3.40 -18.74
CA LEU A 134 28.01 2.38 -18.85
C LEU A 134 27.94 1.62 -20.18
N ARG A 135 26.74 1.22 -20.62
CA ARG A 135 26.56 0.55 -21.93
C ARG A 135 26.97 1.43 -23.11
N LYS A 136 26.66 2.73 -23.05
CA LYS A 136 27.03 3.68 -24.09
C LYS A 136 28.55 3.87 -24.17
N ASP A 137 29.21 3.97 -23.02
CA ASP A 137 30.66 4.13 -22.95
C ASP A 137 31.39 2.87 -23.42
N SER A 138 30.92 1.68 -23.04
CA SER A 138 31.45 0.41 -23.55
C SER A 138 31.34 0.28 -25.07
N ASN A 139 30.17 0.61 -25.65
CA ASN A 139 29.99 0.55 -27.10
C ASN A 139 30.88 1.55 -27.86
N ARG A 140 31.21 2.70 -27.24
CA ARG A 140 32.11 3.69 -27.85
C ARG A 140 33.55 3.19 -27.87
N SER A 141 34.00 2.51 -26.81
CA SER A 141 35.36 1.95 -26.71
C SER A 141 35.59 0.78 -27.66
N THR A 142 34.57 -0.03 -27.97
CA THR A 142 34.68 -1.15 -28.94
C THR A 142 34.59 -0.71 -30.40
N SER A 143 34.22 0.55 -30.67
CA SER A 143 34.02 1.08 -32.04
C SER A 143 35.15 1.99 -32.52
N SER A 144 36.24 2.13 -31.75
CA SER A 144 37.43 2.87 -32.18
C SER A 144 38.38 1.93 -32.95
N PRO A 145 38.81 2.28 -34.18
CA PRO A 145 39.68 1.46 -35.03
C PRO A 145 41.07 1.20 -34.44
#